data_AF-A0A7V1SJX3-F1
#
_entry.id   AF-A0A7V1SJX3-F1
#
_cell.length_a   1.000
_cell.length_b   1.000
_cell.length_c   1.000
_cell.angle_alpha   90.00
_cell.angle_beta   90.00
_cell.angle_gamma   90.00
#
_symmetry.space_group_name_H-M   'P 1'
#
loop_
_entity.id
_entity.type
_entity.pdbx_description
1 polymer ?
#
loop_
_entity_poly.entity_id
_entity_poly.type
_entity_poly.pdbx_seq_one_letter_code
_entity_poly.pdbx_strand_id
1 'polypeptide(L)'
;MMKKIGALLFCIMVTLGGLSISTAMAQDEEPIICGVHPFTGRFAFAGIHGADAMEDAVAMANEAGGVNGKKIKYFWADGEYKNDVGIAAFKRLYAQHKPQAMWG
;
A
#
# COMPACT_ATOMS: atom_id res chain seq x y z
N MET A 1 54.88 -14.86 -11.64
CA MET A 1 53.77 -14.56 -12.58
C MET A 1 52.51 -15.38 -12.28
N MET A 2 52.62 -16.66 -11.89
CA MET A 2 51.48 -17.55 -11.57
C MET A 2 50.64 -17.15 -10.34
N LYS A 3 51.22 -16.52 -9.31
CA LYS A 3 50.46 -16.01 -8.13
C LYS A 3 49.46 -14.89 -8.48
N LYS A 4 49.76 -14.07 -9.48
CA LYS A 4 48.88 -12.97 -9.94
C LYS A 4 47.70 -13.50 -10.77
N ILE A 5 47.91 -14.61 -11.49
CA ILE A 5 46.88 -15.32 -12.27
C ILE A 5 45.91 -16.04 -11.33
N GLY A 6 46.40 -16.68 -10.26
CA GLY A 6 45.53 -17.29 -9.24
C GLY A 6 44.66 -16.27 -8.50
N ALA A 7 45.22 -15.10 -8.17
CA ALA A 7 44.45 -14.01 -7.56
C ALA A 7 43.38 -13.43 -8.51
N LEU A 8 43.68 -13.34 -9.82
CA LEU A 8 42.73 -12.87 -10.81
C LEU A 8 41.58 -13.86 -11.03
N LEU A 9 41.86 -15.17 -11.07
CA LEU A 9 40.85 -16.21 -11.21
C LEU A 9 39.95 -16.32 -9.96
N PHE A 10 40.50 -16.09 -8.77
CA PHE A 10 39.74 -16.02 -7.53
C PHE A 10 38.81 -14.80 -7.49
N CYS A 11 39.25 -13.63 -7.96
CA CYS A 11 38.41 -12.45 -8.09
C CYS A 11 37.24 -12.64 -9.09
N ILE A 12 37.45 -13.39 -10.17
CA ILE A 12 36.40 -13.67 -11.16
C ILE A 12 35.34 -14.65 -10.60
N MET A 13 35.74 -15.63 -9.78
CA MET A 13 34.77 -16.51 -9.10
C MET A 13 33.95 -15.78 -8.04
N VAL A 14 34.54 -14.83 -7.32
CA VAL A 14 33.83 -14.03 -6.31
C VAL A 14 32.85 -13.04 -6.95
N THR A 15 33.17 -12.49 -8.13
CA THR A 15 32.24 -11.60 -8.86
C THR A 15 31.10 -12.37 -9.55
N LEU A 16 31.31 -13.61 -10.01
CA LEU A 16 30.23 -14.44 -10.54
C LEU A 16 29.31 -15.02 -9.44
N GLY A 17 29.81 -15.26 -8.23
CA GLY A 17 28.99 -15.72 -7.10
C GLY A 17 28.16 -14.62 -6.41
N GLY A 18 28.49 -13.34 -6.65
CA GLY A 18 27.84 -12.18 -6.03
C GLY A 18 26.61 -11.65 -6.76
N LEU A 19 26.36 -12.09 -8.00
CA LEU A 19 25.14 -11.74 -8.76
C LEU A 19 24.02 -12.75 -8.49
N SER A 20 23.73 -13.01 -7.22
CA SER A 20 22.36 -13.39 -6.86
C SER A 20 21.53 -12.13 -7.09
N ILE A 21 20.95 -12.03 -8.29
CA ILE A 21 19.86 -11.12 -8.58
C ILE A 21 18.76 -11.48 -7.59
N SER A 22 18.78 -10.85 -6.41
CA SER A 22 17.61 -10.72 -5.58
C SER A 22 16.62 -9.95 -6.44
N THR A 23 15.86 -10.66 -7.27
CA THR A 23 14.60 -10.14 -7.74
C THR A 23 13.87 -9.78 -6.47
N ALA A 24 13.77 -8.48 -6.21
CA ALA A 24 12.83 -7.97 -5.23
C ALA A 24 11.47 -8.41 -5.76
N MET A 25 11.03 -9.60 -5.37
CA MET A 25 9.67 -10.04 -5.58
C MET A 25 8.86 -9.00 -4.82
N ALA A 26 8.26 -8.07 -5.56
CA ALA A 26 7.28 -7.16 -5.01
C ALA A 26 6.34 -8.03 -4.20
N GLN A 27 6.34 -7.84 -2.86
CA GLN A 27 5.54 -8.69 -1.98
C GLN A 27 4.13 -8.70 -2.54
N ASP A 28 3.57 -9.90 -2.64
CA ASP A 28 2.32 -10.15 -3.32
C ASP A 28 1.12 -9.65 -2.48
N GLU A 29 1.24 -8.46 -1.88
CA GLU A 29 0.25 -7.84 -1.01
C GLU A 29 -0.95 -7.35 -1.84
N GLU A 30 -2.14 -7.51 -1.26
CA GLU A 30 -3.35 -6.91 -1.80
C GLU A 30 -3.23 -5.39 -1.72
N PRO A 31 -3.68 -4.66 -2.75
CA PRO A 31 -3.71 -3.20 -2.69
C PRO A 31 -4.66 -2.74 -1.58
N ILE A 32 -4.22 -1.82 -0.75
CA ILE A 32 -4.97 -1.29 0.37
C ILE A 32 -5.20 0.22 0.16
N ILE A 33 -6.46 0.61 0.28
CA ILE A 33 -6.86 2.01 0.37
C ILE A 33 -7.45 2.21 1.77
N CYS A 34 -7.19 3.37 2.38
CA CYS A 34 -7.89 3.77 3.59
C CYS A 34 -8.57 5.12 3.42
N GLY A 35 -9.58 5.40 4.25
CA GLY A 35 -10.26 6.70 4.23
C GLY A 35 -10.71 7.21 5.59
N VAL A 36 -10.82 8.52 5.70
CA VAL A 36 -11.39 9.19 6.88
C VAL A 36 -12.58 10.01 6.44
N HIS A 37 -13.77 9.54 6.79
CA HIS A 37 -15.03 10.17 6.38
C HIS A 37 -15.68 10.88 7.54
N PRO A 38 -16.35 12.02 7.33
CA PRO A 38 -17.23 12.58 8.33
C PRO A 38 -18.57 11.83 8.27
N PHE A 39 -18.72 10.72 8.99
CA PHE A 39 -20.02 10.04 9.12
C PHE A 39 -20.92 10.76 10.12
N THR A 40 -20.29 11.49 11.04
CA THR A 40 -20.95 12.35 12.02
C THR A 40 -20.47 13.80 11.88
N GLY A 41 -21.12 14.70 12.60
CA GLY A 41 -20.82 16.14 12.58
C GLY A 41 -21.55 16.89 11.47
N ARG A 42 -21.21 18.18 11.29
CA ARG A 42 -21.98 19.11 10.44
C ARG A 42 -21.94 18.79 8.93
N PHE A 43 -21.04 17.90 8.53
CA PHE A 43 -20.84 17.51 7.13
C PHE A 43 -21.19 16.04 6.87
N ALA A 44 -21.89 15.39 7.81
CA ALA A 44 -22.29 13.98 7.73
C ALA A 44 -23.00 13.61 6.43
N PHE A 45 -23.90 14.49 5.96
CA PHE A 45 -24.67 14.25 4.74
C PHE A 45 -23.78 13.98 3.52
N ALA A 46 -22.65 14.69 3.40
CA ALA A 46 -21.74 14.52 2.28
C ALA A 46 -20.78 13.34 2.52
N GLY A 47 -20.33 13.15 3.76
CA GLY A 47 -19.41 12.06 4.11
C GLY A 47 -20.03 10.68 3.91
N ILE A 48 -21.31 10.50 4.26
CA ILE A 48 -22.04 9.24 4.06
C ILE A 48 -22.10 8.89 2.57
N HIS A 49 -22.59 9.81 1.73
CA HIS A 49 -22.72 9.55 0.29
C HIS A 49 -21.36 9.41 -0.42
N GLY A 50 -20.33 10.12 0.05
CA GLY A 50 -18.97 9.92 -0.41
C GLY A 50 -18.46 8.51 -0.10
N ALA A 51 -18.62 8.06 1.14
CA ALA A 51 -18.20 6.72 1.55
C ALA A 51 -18.93 5.62 0.77
N ASP A 52 -20.25 5.75 0.57
CA ASP A 52 -21.04 4.82 -0.25
C ASP A 52 -20.47 4.75 -1.67
N ALA A 53 -20.20 5.90 -2.30
CA ALA A 53 -19.62 5.96 -3.65
C ALA A 53 -18.24 5.31 -3.74
N MET A 54 -17.43 5.38 -2.67
CA MET A 54 -16.12 4.73 -2.63
C MET A 54 -16.22 3.22 -2.43
N GLU A 55 -17.11 2.75 -1.56
CA GLU A 55 -17.39 1.32 -1.41
C GLU A 55 -17.84 0.72 -2.75
N ASP A 56 -18.76 1.40 -3.45
CA ASP A 56 -19.22 1.00 -4.79
C ASP A 56 -18.07 0.99 -5.80
N ALA A 57 -17.21 2.02 -5.80
CA ALA A 57 -16.06 2.09 -6.69
C ALA A 57 -15.05 0.95 -6.46
N VAL A 58 -14.77 0.62 -5.21
CA VAL A 58 -13.90 -0.49 -4.83
C VAL A 58 -14.52 -1.83 -5.22
N ALA A 59 -15.83 -2.00 -5.00
CA ALA A 59 -16.56 -3.20 -5.40
C ALA A 59 -16.50 -3.40 -6.92
N MET A 60 -16.84 -2.37 -7.70
CA MET A 60 -16.78 -2.42 -9.17
C MET A 60 -15.36 -2.74 -9.67
N ALA A 61 -14.33 -2.11 -9.09
CA ALA A 61 -12.94 -2.40 -9.46
C ALA A 61 -12.57 -3.86 -9.16
N ASN A 62 -13.00 -4.39 -8.01
CA ASN A 62 -12.75 -5.78 -7.62
C ASN A 62 -13.49 -6.80 -8.49
N GLU A 63 -14.73 -6.49 -8.91
CA GLU A 63 -15.50 -7.28 -9.86
C GLU A 63 -14.83 -7.31 -11.24
N ALA A 64 -14.21 -6.22 -11.66
CA ALA A 64 -13.44 -6.12 -12.90
C ALA A 64 -12.06 -6.80 -12.86
N GLY A 65 -11.72 -7.52 -11.77
CA GLY A 65 -10.45 -8.23 -11.60
C GLY A 65 -9.43 -7.51 -10.72
N GLY A 66 -9.79 -6.36 -10.13
CA GLY A 66 -8.96 -5.62 -9.20
C GLY A 66 -7.72 -5.02 -9.85
N VAL A 67 -6.67 -4.77 -9.04
CA VAL A 67 -5.40 -4.23 -9.54
C VAL A 67 -4.40 -5.37 -9.68
N ASN A 68 -3.91 -5.58 -10.90
CA ASN A 68 -3.00 -6.69 -11.23
C ASN A 68 -3.55 -8.07 -10.78
N GLY A 69 -4.86 -8.29 -10.91
CA GLY A 69 -5.51 -9.54 -10.52
C GLY A 69 -5.82 -9.68 -9.03
N LYS A 70 -5.62 -8.62 -8.22
CA LYS A 70 -5.84 -8.64 -6.77
C LYS A 70 -6.94 -7.70 -6.34
N LYS A 71 -7.76 -8.16 -5.39
CA LYS A 71 -8.82 -7.35 -4.80
C LYS A 71 -8.24 -6.27 -3.89
N ILE A 72 -8.76 -5.06 -4.04
CA ILE A 72 -8.53 -3.92 -3.19
C ILE A 72 -9.23 -4.15 -1.85
N LYS A 73 -8.48 -3.96 -0.77
CA LYS A 73 -9.01 -3.85 0.59
C LYS A 73 -9.22 -2.38 0.92
N TYR A 74 -10.40 -2.06 1.43
CA TYR A 74 -10.75 -0.72 1.85
C TYR A 74 -11.08 -0.69 3.33
N PHE A 75 -10.44 0.22 4.06
CA PHE A 75 -10.66 0.44 5.49
C PHE A 75 -10.95 1.90 5.76
N TRP A 76 -11.84 2.20 6.70
CA TRP A 76 -12.18 3.58 6.99
C TRP A 76 -12.40 3.85 8.47
N ALA A 77 -12.46 5.14 8.80
CA ALA A 77 -12.81 5.62 10.12
C ALA A 77 -13.64 6.91 10.04
N ASP A 78 -14.44 7.17 11.08
CA ASP A 78 -15.12 8.46 11.23
C ASP A 78 -14.13 9.53 11.72
N GLY A 79 -14.10 10.67 11.04
CA GLY A 79 -13.34 11.86 11.44
C GLY A 79 -14.19 12.93 12.14
N GLU A 80 -15.50 12.74 12.26
CA GLU A 80 -16.48 13.65 12.89
C GLU A 80 -16.49 15.09 12.34
N TYR A 81 -15.85 15.32 11.20
CA TYR A 81 -15.54 16.64 10.66
C TYR A 81 -14.73 17.54 11.64
N LYS A 82 -13.81 16.92 12.40
CA LYS A 82 -12.89 17.61 13.33
C LYS A 82 -11.44 17.28 13.00
N ASN A 83 -10.57 18.28 13.02
CA ASN A 83 -9.17 18.12 12.59
C ASN A 83 -8.38 17.16 13.48
N ASP A 84 -8.55 17.26 14.80
CA ASP A 84 -7.85 16.42 15.78
C ASP A 84 -8.28 14.95 15.67
N VAL A 85 -9.60 14.69 15.59
CA VAL A 85 -10.16 13.35 15.41
C VAL A 85 -9.72 12.76 14.06
N GLY A 86 -9.80 13.53 12.98
CA GLY A 86 -9.39 13.09 11.64
C GLY A 86 -7.89 12.75 11.55
N ILE A 87 -7.02 13.57 12.14
CA ILE A 87 -5.57 13.29 12.18
C ILE A 87 -5.27 12.03 13.01
N ALA A 88 -5.96 11.83 14.13
CA ALA A 88 -5.80 10.62 14.93
C ALA A 88 -6.26 9.36 14.18
N ALA A 89 -7.41 9.44 13.50
CA ALA A 89 -7.95 8.38 12.65
C ALA A 89 -7.00 8.02 11.50
N PHE A 90 -6.49 9.03 10.79
CA PHE A 90 -5.48 8.86 9.74
C PHE A 90 -4.25 8.10 10.26
N LYS A 91 -3.66 8.56 11.39
CA LYS A 91 -2.45 7.95 11.95
C LYS A 91 -2.70 6.48 12.33
N ARG A 92 -3.85 6.18 12.91
CA ARG A 92 -4.26 4.82 13.26
C ARG A 92 -4.35 3.93 12.02
N LEU A 93 -5.09 4.36 11.00
CA LEU A 93 -5.26 3.60 9.75
C LEU A 93 -3.92 3.37 9.05
N TYR A 94 -3.10 4.41 8.94
CA TYR A 94 -1.80 4.32 8.29
C TYR A 94 -0.85 3.36 9.01
N ALA A 95 -0.82 3.42 10.35
CA ALA A 95 0.01 2.52 11.16
C ALA A 95 -0.46 1.06 11.08
N GLN A 96 -1.78 0.83 11.02
CA GLN A 96 -2.38 -0.50 11.00
C GLN A 96 -2.27 -1.17 9.63
N HIS A 97 -2.52 -0.42 8.56
CA HIS A 97 -2.76 -1.00 7.24
C HIS A 97 -1.69 -0.65 6.21
N LYS A 98 -0.85 0.38 6.45
CA LYS A 98 0.18 0.86 5.51
C LYS A 98 -0.38 1.03 4.08
N PRO A 99 -1.48 1.78 3.91
CA PRO A 99 -2.19 1.85 2.65
C PRO A 99 -1.35 2.55 1.58
N GLN A 100 -1.53 2.14 0.33
CA GLN A 100 -0.92 2.76 -0.84
C GLN A 100 -1.54 4.13 -1.13
N ALA A 101 -2.81 4.34 -0.74
CA ALA A 101 -3.51 5.60 -0.90
C ALA A 101 -4.47 5.87 0.26
N MET A 102 -4.63 7.15 0.56
CA MET A 102 -5.69 7.66 1.43
C MET A 102 -6.73 8.38 0.56
N TRP A 103 -8.01 8.14 0.83
CA TRP A 103 -9.14 8.74 0.12
C TRP A 103 -10.14 9.35 1.10
N GLY A 104 -10.61 10.57 0.81
CA GLY A 104 -11.43 11.37 1.72
C GLY A 104 -10.79 12.71 2.06
#